data_AF-A0A8X7CRS2-F1
#
_entry.id   AF-A0A8X7CRS2-F1
#
_cell.length_a   1.000
_cell.length_b   1.000
_cell.length_c   1.000
_cell.angle_alpha   90.00
_cell.angle_beta   90.00
_cell.angle_gamma   90.00
#
_symmetry.space_group_name_H-M   'P 1'
#
loop_
_entity.id
_entity.type
_entity.pdbx_description
1 polymer ?
#
loop_
_entity_poly.entity_id
_entity_poly.type
_entity_poly.pdbx_seq_one_letter_code
_entity_poly.pdbx_strand_id
1 'polypeptide(L)'
;MQICEETKDSDRLQRYMLQFTEQHFSEYVFKWYMNKGQKGKIFNKQLGQREVLGKFLQKHETLKWLYFIQEEKYDAAHATLRHLALKETEYLSRKKTLLSLSKLCALISNSPQNVKSSQIDAINLEQDLITHQEALPVTVVEAYGIDPKNMRVFLPEELIEMYISEENSTANVYDFKIALDLLNFMKKAIDDPEVFNLRMHIWAKAILRDNWDAFDCNNPLEAFKETIFFQIIEVAFDQGIEIHDFLPPLEDLLKTPELNDLAENPNFKFFLQAGYEHILKIIS
;
A
#
# COMPACT_ATOMS: atom_id res chain seq x y z
N MET A 1 -10.02 -43.30 -4.82
CA MET A 1 -10.48 -41.90 -4.64
C MET A 1 -11.58 -41.54 -5.63
N GLN A 2 -11.39 -41.76 -6.94
CA GLN A 2 -12.39 -41.47 -7.99
C GLN A 2 -13.76 -42.11 -7.71
N ILE A 3 -13.76 -43.40 -7.35
CA ILE A 3 -14.99 -44.17 -7.06
C ILE A 3 -15.75 -43.58 -5.86
N CYS A 4 -15.07 -43.22 -4.76
CA CYS A 4 -15.74 -42.65 -3.58
C CYS A 4 -16.33 -41.25 -3.83
N GLU A 5 -15.74 -40.47 -4.73
CA GLU A 5 -16.27 -39.16 -5.12
C GLU A 5 -17.45 -39.28 -6.09
N GLU A 6 -17.37 -40.23 -7.03
CA GLU A 6 -18.44 -40.56 -7.97
C GLU A 6 -19.69 -41.11 -7.25
N THR A 7 -19.52 -41.84 -6.13
CA THR A 7 -20.64 -42.31 -5.30
C THR A 7 -21.08 -41.33 -4.18
N LYS A 8 -20.43 -40.16 -4.04
CA LYS A 8 -20.64 -39.18 -2.94
C LYS A 8 -20.61 -39.80 -1.53
N ASP A 9 -19.84 -40.85 -1.33
CA ASP A 9 -19.89 -41.66 -0.12
C ASP A 9 -18.82 -41.19 0.90
N SER A 10 -19.16 -40.12 1.64
CA SER A 10 -18.25 -39.46 2.60
C SER A 10 -17.86 -40.35 3.78
N ASP A 11 -18.75 -41.24 4.21
CA ASP A 11 -18.53 -42.13 5.35
C ASP A 11 -17.53 -43.22 5.00
N ARG A 12 -17.57 -43.72 3.76
CA ARG A 12 -16.61 -44.71 3.26
C ARG A 12 -15.21 -44.12 3.12
N LEU A 13 -15.10 -42.86 2.69
CA LEU A 13 -13.83 -42.14 2.64
C LEU A 13 -13.24 -41.96 4.05
N GLN A 14 -14.06 -41.60 5.03
CA GLN A 14 -13.62 -41.44 6.43
C GLN A 14 -13.11 -42.76 7.02
N ARG A 15 -13.80 -43.88 6.74
CA ARG A 15 -13.34 -45.22 7.16
C ARG A 15 -11.98 -45.57 6.57
N TYR A 16 -11.76 -45.29 5.28
CA TYR A 16 -10.45 -45.54 4.66
C TYR A 16 -9.35 -44.62 5.20
N MET A 17 -9.69 -43.37 5.52
CA MET A 17 -8.75 -42.47 6.17
C MET A 17 -8.33 -42.95 7.55
N LEU A 18 -9.26 -43.51 8.34
CA LEU A 18 -8.99 -44.09 9.66
C LEU A 18 -8.26 -45.44 9.58
N GLN A 19 -8.56 -46.27 8.56
CA GLN A 19 -7.98 -47.59 8.40
C GLN A 19 -6.54 -47.55 7.86
N PHE A 20 -6.21 -46.56 7.02
CA PHE A 20 -4.90 -46.41 6.39
C PHE A 20 -4.12 -45.18 6.90
N THR A 21 -4.33 -44.80 8.16
CA THR A 21 -3.60 -43.71 8.83
C THR A 21 -2.09 -43.91 8.80
N GLU A 22 -1.62 -45.13 9.06
CA GLU A 22 -0.17 -45.47 9.05
C GLU A 22 0.46 -45.40 7.65
N GLN A 23 -0.34 -45.43 6.59
CA GLN A 23 0.14 -45.35 5.19
C GLN A 23 0.08 -43.92 4.62
N HIS A 24 -0.12 -42.90 5.48
CA HIS A 24 -0.28 -41.50 5.06
C HIS A 24 -1.41 -41.29 4.02
N PHE A 25 -2.44 -42.14 4.03
CA PHE A 25 -3.51 -42.10 3.02
C PHE A 25 -4.26 -40.76 3.01
N SER A 26 -4.40 -40.11 4.15
CA SER A 26 -5.00 -38.77 4.27
C SER A 26 -4.19 -37.67 3.57
N GLU A 27 -2.85 -37.75 3.56
CA GLU A 27 -2.02 -36.81 2.80
C GLU A 27 -2.25 -36.95 1.29
N TYR A 28 -2.45 -38.18 0.80
CA TYR A 28 -2.82 -38.42 -0.60
C TYR A 28 -4.19 -37.86 -0.94
N VAL A 29 -5.17 -38.00 -0.05
CA VAL A 29 -6.51 -37.41 -0.21
C VAL A 29 -6.44 -35.88 -0.26
N PHE A 30 -5.66 -35.26 0.63
CA PHE A 30 -5.47 -33.80 0.63
C PHE A 30 -4.77 -33.33 -0.66
N LYS A 31 -3.68 -33.99 -1.09
CA LYS A 31 -3.01 -33.68 -2.37
C LYS A 31 -3.97 -33.82 -3.56
N TRP A 32 -4.82 -34.83 -3.55
CA TRP A 32 -5.78 -35.05 -4.62
C TRP A 32 -6.84 -33.95 -4.68
N TYR A 33 -7.44 -33.56 -3.54
CA TYR A 33 -8.36 -32.43 -3.48
C TYR A 33 -7.71 -31.11 -3.87
N MET A 34 -6.43 -30.91 -3.53
CA MET A 34 -5.65 -29.75 -3.96
C MET A 34 -5.48 -29.72 -5.49
N ASN A 35 -5.10 -30.84 -6.11
CA ASN A 35 -4.88 -30.95 -7.55
C ASN A 35 -6.19 -30.82 -8.36
N LYS A 36 -7.33 -31.23 -7.79
CA LYS A 36 -8.67 -31.09 -8.39
C LYS A 36 -9.28 -29.69 -8.20
N GLY A 37 -8.61 -28.78 -7.49
CA GLY A 37 -9.13 -27.44 -7.19
C GLY A 37 -10.22 -27.40 -6.11
N GLN A 38 -10.55 -28.53 -5.49
CA GLN A 38 -11.62 -28.65 -4.50
C GLN A 38 -11.12 -28.42 -3.07
N LYS A 39 -10.43 -27.30 -2.86
CA LYS A 39 -9.74 -26.96 -1.61
C LYS A 39 -10.69 -26.89 -0.41
N GLY A 40 -11.95 -26.49 -0.63
CA GLY A 40 -12.96 -26.40 0.44
C GLY A 40 -13.31 -27.75 1.09
N LYS A 41 -13.20 -28.86 0.35
CA LYS A 41 -13.53 -30.20 0.88
C LYS A 41 -12.53 -30.68 1.92
N ILE A 42 -11.28 -30.21 1.87
CA ILE A 42 -10.21 -30.55 2.82
C ILE A 42 -10.58 -30.14 4.25
N PHE A 43 -11.35 -29.06 4.38
CA PHE A 43 -11.73 -28.47 5.66
C PHE A 43 -13.06 -29.01 6.21
N ASN A 44 -13.66 -30.02 5.57
CA ASN A 44 -14.88 -30.64 6.06
C ASN A 44 -14.62 -31.34 7.40
N LYS A 45 -15.39 -30.96 8.44
CA LYS A 45 -15.31 -31.53 9.79
C LYS A 45 -15.44 -33.06 9.82
N GLN A 46 -16.09 -33.64 8.82
CA GLN A 46 -16.27 -35.10 8.67
C GLN A 46 -14.97 -35.86 8.34
N LEU A 47 -13.91 -35.19 7.86
CA LEU A 47 -12.65 -35.86 7.51
C LEU A 47 -11.78 -36.22 8.73
N GLY A 48 -12.15 -35.78 9.94
CA GLY A 48 -11.70 -36.37 11.21
C GLY A 48 -10.19 -36.33 11.53
N GLN A 49 -9.33 -35.67 10.74
CA GLN A 49 -7.87 -35.74 10.89
C GLN A 49 -7.21 -34.35 10.96
N ARG A 50 -7.57 -33.59 12.00
CA ARG A 50 -7.12 -32.20 12.20
C ARG A 50 -5.60 -32.07 12.41
N GLU A 51 -4.98 -33.01 13.11
CA GLU A 51 -3.52 -32.97 13.35
C GLU A 51 -2.71 -33.27 12.09
N VAL A 52 -3.16 -34.26 11.29
CA VAL A 52 -2.52 -34.61 10.01
C VAL A 52 -2.70 -33.47 9.01
N LEU A 53 -3.89 -32.85 9.00
CA LEU A 53 -4.16 -31.67 8.20
C LEU A 53 -3.25 -30.49 8.60
N GLY A 54 -3.06 -30.23 9.88
CA GLY A 54 -2.14 -29.21 10.38
C GLY A 54 -0.70 -29.44 9.89
N LYS A 55 -0.19 -30.67 9.99
CA LYS A 55 1.15 -31.05 9.47
C LYS A 55 1.24 -30.91 7.95
N PHE A 56 0.21 -31.32 7.23
CA PHE A 56 0.14 -31.19 5.77
C PHE A 56 0.15 -29.72 5.32
N LEU A 57 -0.62 -28.87 6.00
CA LEU A 57 -0.73 -27.44 5.69
C LEU A 57 0.51 -26.63 6.05
N GLN A 58 1.45 -27.16 6.84
CA GLN A 58 2.76 -26.51 7.03
C GLN A 58 3.49 -26.29 5.69
N LYS A 59 3.26 -27.17 4.70
CA LYS A 59 3.84 -27.07 3.35
C LYS A 59 3.02 -26.15 2.42
N HIS A 60 1.83 -25.71 2.85
CA HIS A 60 0.89 -24.92 2.05
C HIS A 60 0.48 -23.64 2.79
N GLU A 61 1.36 -22.66 2.78
CA GLU A 61 1.23 -21.38 3.51
C GLU A 61 -0.09 -20.64 3.21
N THR A 62 -0.57 -20.67 1.97
CA THR A 62 -1.77 -19.96 1.50
C THR A 62 -3.08 -20.43 2.12
N LEU A 63 -3.13 -21.65 2.68
CA LEU A 63 -4.33 -22.26 3.24
C LEU A 63 -4.25 -22.46 4.76
N LYS A 64 -3.08 -22.19 5.35
CA LYS A 64 -2.81 -22.42 6.77
C LYS A 64 -3.69 -21.56 7.68
N TRP A 65 -4.02 -20.34 7.26
CA TRP A 65 -4.88 -19.44 8.03
C TRP A 65 -6.31 -19.98 8.21
N LEU A 66 -6.86 -20.70 7.24
CA LEU A 66 -8.18 -21.33 7.34
C LEU A 66 -8.21 -22.37 8.45
N TYR A 67 -7.15 -23.18 8.55
CA TYR A 67 -7.00 -24.14 9.65
C TYR A 67 -6.94 -23.43 11.00
N PHE A 68 -6.18 -22.34 11.12
CA PHE A 68 -6.11 -21.59 12.37
C PHE A 68 -7.44 -20.98 12.79
N ILE A 69 -8.26 -20.50 11.85
CA ILE A 69 -9.62 -20.02 12.15
C ILE A 69 -10.50 -21.17 12.68
N GLN A 70 -10.42 -22.36 12.08
CA GLN A 70 -11.19 -23.53 12.54
C GLN A 70 -10.79 -24.01 13.94
N GLU A 71 -9.53 -23.80 14.32
CA GLU A 71 -8.99 -24.12 15.64
C GLU A 71 -9.08 -22.93 16.63
N GLU A 72 -9.79 -21.85 16.27
CA GLU A 72 -9.96 -20.63 17.07
C GLU A 72 -8.63 -19.95 17.45
N LYS A 73 -7.56 -20.21 16.69
CA LYS A 73 -6.22 -19.63 16.86
C LYS A 73 -6.09 -18.35 16.03
N TYR A 74 -6.86 -17.32 16.38
CA TYR A 74 -6.95 -16.09 15.60
C TYR A 74 -5.63 -15.31 15.49
N ASP A 75 -4.78 -15.34 16.51
CA ASP A 75 -3.45 -14.71 16.47
C ASP A 75 -2.56 -15.32 15.37
N ALA A 76 -2.56 -16.65 15.26
CA ALA A 76 -1.81 -17.37 14.25
C ALA A 76 -2.41 -17.18 12.84
N ALA A 77 -3.74 -17.05 12.76
CA ALA A 77 -4.45 -16.72 11.52
C ALA A 77 -4.07 -15.30 11.04
N HIS A 78 -4.10 -14.30 11.93
CA HIS A 78 -3.67 -12.93 11.67
C HIS A 78 -2.22 -12.91 11.13
N ALA A 79 -1.27 -13.53 11.83
CA ALA A 79 0.13 -13.54 11.43
C ALA A 79 0.32 -14.16 10.03
N THR A 80 -0.39 -15.25 9.75
CA THR A 80 -0.33 -15.91 8.42
C THR A 80 -0.95 -15.04 7.34
N LEU A 81 -2.13 -14.45 7.58
CA LEU A 81 -2.82 -13.58 6.61
C LEU A 81 -2.02 -12.32 6.31
N ARG A 82 -1.47 -11.67 7.35
CA ARG A 82 -0.59 -10.50 7.20
C ARG A 82 0.63 -10.84 6.34
N HIS A 83 1.29 -11.96 6.62
CA HIS A 83 2.45 -12.39 5.84
C HIS A 83 2.11 -12.67 4.37
N LEU A 84 0.99 -13.34 4.10
CA LEU A 84 0.49 -13.55 2.74
C LEU A 84 0.18 -12.21 2.04
N ALA A 85 -0.41 -11.25 2.75
CA ALA A 85 -0.68 -9.91 2.21
C ALA A 85 0.59 -9.11 1.90
N LEU A 86 1.66 -9.28 2.69
CA LEU A 86 2.95 -8.61 2.44
C LEU A 86 3.70 -9.21 1.25
N LYS A 87 3.51 -10.50 0.98
CA LYS A 87 4.04 -11.17 -0.22
C LYS A 87 3.20 -10.93 -1.48
N GLU A 88 2.01 -10.37 -1.32
CA GLU A 88 1.09 -10.16 -2.43
C GLU A 88 1.55 -8.99 -3.31
N THR A 89 1.83 -9.29 -4.58
CA THR A 89 2.24 -8.29 -5.58
C THR A 89 1.39 -8.32 -6.85
N GLU A 90 0.64 -9.40 -7.10
CA GLU A 90 -0.03 -9.64 -8.37
C GLU A 90 -1.40 -8.97 -8.45
N TYR A 91 -2.14 -8.96 -7.33
CA TYR A 91 -3.51 -8.45 -7.31
C TYR A 91 -3.76 -7.57 -6.09
N LEU A 92 -4.00 -6.28 -6.32
CA LEU A 92 -4.33 -5.31 -5.29
C LEU A 92 -5.58 -5.72 -4.50
N SER A 93 -6.61 -6.17 -5.19
CA SER A 93 -7.85 -6.66 -4.58
C SER A 93 -7.63 -7.85 -3.65
N ARG A 94 -6.71 -8.76 -4.02
CA ARG A 94 -6.29 -9.90 -3.18
C ARG A 94 -5.55 -9.41 -1.94
N LYS A 95 -4.60 -8.48 -2.08
CA LYS A 95 -3.86 -7.87 -0.96
C LYS A 95 -4.83 -7.20 0.03
N LYS A 96 -5.74 -6.37 -0.46
CA LYS A 96 -6.78 -5.69 0.33
C LYS A 96 -7.65 -6.68 1.10
N THR A 97 -8.07 -7.76 0.44
CA THR A 97 -8.87 -8.83 1.08
C THR A 97 -8.10 -9.52 2.20
N LEU A 98 -6.84 -9.88 1.97
CA LEU A 98 -5.99 -10.52 2.97
C LEU A 98 -5.73 -9.63 4.19
N LEU A 99 -5.47 -8.33 3.97
CA LEU A 99 -5.30 -7.35 5.06
C LEU A 99 -6.58 -7.18 5.87
N SER A 100 -7.73 -7.05 5.21
CA SER A 100 -9.03 -6.93 5.89
C SER A 100 -9.36 -8.17 6.73
N LEU A 101 -9.14 -9.37 6.19
CA LEU A 101 -9.29 -10.62 6.96
C LEU A 101 -8.31 -10.69 8.14
N SER A 102 -7.06 -10.25 7.92
CA SER A 102 -6.04 -10.18 8.97
C SER A 102 -6.45 -9.25 10.11
N LYS A 103 -7.04 -8.08 9.77
CA LYS A 103 -7.55 -7.10 10.73
C LYS A 103 -8.68 -7.66 11.57
N LEU A 104 -9.64 -8.34 10.92
CA LEU A 104 -10.73 -9.03 11.62
C LEU A 104 -10.20 -10.10 12.58
N CYS A 105 -9.21 -10.89 12.16
CA CYS A 105 -8.57 -11.89 13.04
C CYS A 105 -7.84 -11.24 14.23
N ALA A 106 -7.13 -10.12 14.02
CA ALA A 106 -6.47 -9.38 15.09
C ALA A 106 -7.49 -8.84 16.12
N LEU A 107 -8.62 -8.31 15.65
CA LEU A 107 -9.67 -7.76 16.52
C LEU A 107 -10.28 -8.81 17.47
N ILE A 108 -10.61 -9.98 16.94
CA ILE A 108 -11.24 -11.08 17.69
C ILE A 108 -10.24 -11.95 18.47
N SER A 109 -8.94 -11.73 18.27
CA SER A 109 -7.92 -12.48 19.00
C SER A 109 -7.97 -12.25 20.51
N ASN A 110 -7.31 -13.10 21.29
CA ASN A 110 -7.19 -12.91 22.74
C ASN A 110 -5.90 -12.18 23.14
N SER A 111 -5.22 -11.53 22.17
CA SER A 111 -4.01 -10.76 22.43
C SER A 111 -4.27 -9.56 23.35
N PRO A 112 -3.25 -9.13 24.13
CA PRO A 112 -3.31 -7.89 24.91
C PRO A 112 -3.66 -6.67 24.05
N GLN A 113 -4.39 -5.70 24.63
CA GLN A 113 -4.92 -4.55 23.90
C GLN A 113 -3.85 -3.69 23.21
N ASN A 114 -2.68 -3.53 23.83
CA ASN A 114 -1.54 -2.82 23.27
C ASN A 114 -0.94 -3.53 22.04
N VAL A 115 -0.93 -4.87 22.05
CA VAL A 115 -0.45 -5.67 20.91
C VAL A 115 -1.47 -5.58 19.77
N LYS A 116 -2.77 -5.67 20.09
CA LYS A 116 -3.85 -5.51 19.11
C LYS A 116 -3.81 -4.15 18.43
N SER A 117 -3.68 -3.06 19.19
CA SER A 117 -3.63 -1.72 18.60
C SER A 117 -2.46 -1.59 17.63
N SER A 118 -1.24 -1.98 18.05
CA SER A 118 -0.07 -1.95 17.18
C SER A 118 -0.21 -2.81 15.92
N GLN A 119 -0.82 -4.00 16.02
CA GLN A 119 -1.11 -4.84 14.86
C GLN A 119 -2.13 -4.20 13.90
N ILE A 120 -3.16 -3.55 14.44
CA ILE A 120 -4.19 -2.87 13.66
C ILE A 120 -3.60 -1.64 12.98
N ASP A 121 -2.80 -0.85 13.68
CA ASP A 121 -2.15 0.35 13.13
C ASP A 121 -1.23 -0.02 11.96
N ALA A 122 -0.45 -1.10 12.11
CA ALA A 122 0.38 -1.61 11.02
C ALA A 122 -0.44 -2.11 9.81
N ILE A 123 -1.65 -2.64 10.02
CA ILE A 123 -2.54 -2.99 8.91
C ILE A 123 -3.15 -1.74 8.28
N ASN A 124 -3.58 -0.78 9.08
CA ASN A 124 -4.17 0.47 8.60
C ASN A 124 -3.18 1.18 7.67
N LEU A 125 -1.91 1.27 8.06
CA LEU A 125 -0.86 1.84 7.20
C LEU A 125 -0.79 1.14 5.83
N GLU A 126 -0.80 -0.20 5.77
CA GLU A 126 -0.82 -0.91 4.48
C GLU A 126 -2.14 -0.70 3.71
N GLN A 127 -3.26 -0.49 4.39
CA GLN A 127 -4.55 -0.17 3.77
C GLN A 127 -4.60 1.27 3.23
N ASP A 128 -3.92 2.21 3.88
CA ASP A 128 -3.82 3.59 3.42
C ASP A 128 -3.05 3.66 2.09
N LEU A 129 -1.94 2.91 1.98
CA LEU A 129 -1.22 2.77 0.71
C LEU A 129 -2.10 2.22 -0.42
N ILE A 130 -2.92 1.20 -0.12
CA ILE A 130 -3.90 0.67 -1.09
C ILE A 130 -4.92 1.73 -1.48
N THR A 131 -5.35 2.56 -0.53
CA THR A 131 -6.32 3.63 -0.79
C THR A 131 -5.76 4.67 -1.74
N HIS A 132 -4.49 5.07 -1.58
CA HIS A 132 -3.81 5.94 -2.55
C HIS A 132 -3.76 5.30 -3.93
N GLN A 133 -3.38 4.02 -4.02
CA GLN A 133 -3.35 3.32 -5.31
C GLN A 133 -4.75 3.21 -5.98
N GLU A 134 -5.81 2.98 -5.20
CA GLU A 134 -7.18 2.94 -5.72
C GLU A 134 -7.70 4.32 -6.14
N ALA A 135 -7.13 5.39 -5.58
CA ALA A 135 -7.46 6.79 -5.88
C ALA A 135 -6.60 7.38 -7.01
N LEU A 136 -5.88 6.56 -7.78
CA LEU A 136 -5.11 7.03 -8.94
C LEU A 136 -6.03 7.77 -9.94
N PRO A 137 -5.60 8.92 -10.48
CA PRO A 137 -6.36 9.66 -11.47
C PRO A 137 -6.67 8.82 -12.72
N VAL A 138 -7.86 8.99 -13.29
CA VAL A 138 -8.30 8.24 -14.47
C VAL A 138 -7.37 8.48 -15.67
N THR A 139 -6.87 9.70 -15.83
CA THR A 139 -5.89 10.08 -16.86
C THR A 139 -4.63 9.21 -16.80
N VAL A 140 -4.11 8.99 -15.59
CA VAL A 140 -2.94 8.14 -15.34
C VAL A 140 -3.28 6.67 -15.59
N VAL A 141 -4.42 6.20 -15.10
CA VAL A 141 -4.87 4.81 -15.33
C VAL A 141 -4.96 4.49 -16.82
N GLU A 142 -5.51 5.41 -17.62
CA GLU A 142 -5.63 5.27 -19.07
C GLU A 142 -4.27 5.36 -19.77
N ALA A 143 -3.42 6.34 -19.41
CA ALA A 143 -2.10 6.53 -20.02
C ALA A 143 -1.18 5.32 -19.82
N TYR A 144 -1.20 4.73 -18.62
CA TYR A 144 -0.41 3.54 -18.29
C TYR A 144 -1.09 2.22 -18.66
N GLY A 145 -2.30 2.25 -19.24
CA GLY A 145 -3.04 1.06 -19.67
C GLY A 145 -3.40 0.11 -18.52
N ILE A 146 -3.68 0.64 -17.34
CA ILE A 146 -3.94 -0.14 -16.14
C ILE A 146 -5.39 -0.62 -16.12
N ASP A 147 -5.62 -1.92 -15.85
CA ASP A 147 -6.96 -2.46 -15.60
C ASP A 147 -7.36 -2.20 -14.14
N PRO A 148 -8.39 -1.36 -13.85
CA PRO A 148 -8.83 -1.07 -12.49
C PRO A 148 -9.31 -2.31 -11.72
N LYS A 149 -9.76 -3.36 -12.41
CA LYS A 149 -10.27 -4.59 -11.78
C LYS A 149 -9.16 -5.58 -11.42
N ASN A 150 -8.07 -5.58 -12.20
CA ASN A 150 -6.95 -6.51 -12.06
C ASN A 150 -5.63 -5.77 -11.91
N MET A 151 -5.64 -4.68 -11.14
CA MET A 151 -4.44 -3.88 -10.88
C MET A 151 -3.45 -4.69 -10.02
N ARG A 152 -2.19 -4.72 -10.44
CA ARG A 152 -1.08 -5.25 -9.62
C ARG A 152 -0.83 -4.35 -8.42
N VAL A 153 -0.07 -4.81 -7.43
CA VAL A 153 0.35 -3.93 -6.32
C VAL A 153 1.52 -3.08 -6.80
N PHE A 154 1.42 -1.76 -6.61
CA PHE A 154 2.50 -0.82 -6.91
C PHE A 154 3.30 -0.51 -5.65
N LEU A 155 4.59 -0.24 -5.83
CA LEU A 155 5.45 0.27 -4.77
C LEU A 155 5.18 1.76 -4.54
N PRO A 156 5.46 2.31 -3.34
CA PRO A 156 5.32 3.74 -3.07
C PRO A 156 6.08 4.60 -4.09
N GLU A 157 7.29 4.20 -4.48
CA GLU A 157 8.10 4.91 -5.48
C GLU A 157 7.43 4.93 -6.87
N GLU A 158 6.75 3.84 -7.25
CA GLU A 158 6.02 3.78 -8.52
C GLU A 158 4.77 4.67 -8.48
N LEU A 159 4.07 4.70 -7.35
CA LEU A 159 2.89 5.54 -7.15
C LEU A 159 3.24 7.03 -7.16
N ILE A 160 4.33 7.41 -6.49
CA ILE A 160 4.84 8.78 -6.50
C ILE A 160 5.03 9.25 -7.94
N GLU A 161 5.72 8.45 -8.75
CA GLU A 161 6.00 8.81 -10.15
C GLU A 161 4.71 8.92 -10.99
N MET A 162 3.76 8.01 -10.77
CA MET A 162 2.46 8.08 -11.43
C MET A 162 1.71 9.38 -11.12
N TYR A 163 1.73 9.84 -9.86
CA TYR A 163 1.05 11.08 -9.45
C TYR A 163 1.68 12.35 -10.03
N ILE A 164 3.01 12.41 -10.10
CA ILE A 164 3.75 13.61 -10.53
C ILE A 164 4.09 13.63 -12.03
N SER A 165 3.92 12.51 -12.72
CA SER A 165 4.20 12.36 -14.16
C SER A 165 3.46 13.38 -15.03
N GLU A 166 4.04 13.71 -16.18
CA GLU A 166 3.42 14.61 -17.17
C GLU A 166 2.11 14.06 -17.72
N GLU A 167 1.96 12.73 -17.74
CA GLU A 167 0.74 12.01 -18.13
C GLU A 167 -0.46 12.37 -17.23
N ASN A 168 -0.21 12.74 -15.97
CA ASN A 168 -1.22 13.38 -15.13
C ASN A 168 -1.40 14.86 -15.54
N SER A 169 -2.03 15.09 -16.68
CA SER A 169 -2.28 16.44 -17.21
C SER A 169 -3.16 17.31 -16.31
N THR A 170 -3.96 16.70 -15.45
CA THR A 170 -4.86 17.37 -14.50
C THR A 170 -4.33 17.36 -13.06
N ALA A 171 -3.02 17.13 -12.88
CA ALA A 171 -2.41 17.07 -11.56
C ALA A 171 -2.70 18.34 -10.76
N ASN A 172 -3.26 18.16 -9.56
CA ASN A 172 -3.59 19.25 -8.65
C ASN A 172 -2.79 19.14 -7.33
N VAL A 173 -3.01 20.09 -6.43
CA VAL A 173 -2.38 20.17 -5.11
C VAL A 173 -2.46 18.86 -4.32
N TYR A 174 -3.60 18.16 -4.37
CA TYR A 174 -3.79 16.91 -3.65
C TYR A 174 -2.95 15.77 -4.23
N ASP A 175 -2.72 15.72 -5.54
CA ASP A 175 -1.87 14.69 -6.16
C ASP A 175 -0.42 14.80 -5.68
N PHE A 176 0.12 16.03 -5.62
CA PHE A 176 1.46 16.28 -5.09
C PHE A 176 1.53 16.06 -3.57
N LYS A 177 0.48 16.42 -2.82
CA LYS A 177 0.40 16.12 -1.39
C LYS A 177 0.39 14.62 -1.13
N ILE A 178 -0.37 13.84 -1.91
CA ILE A 178 -0.37 12.38 -1.84
C ILE A 178 1.03 11.85 -2.16
N ALA A 179 1.70 12.35 -3.19
CA ALA A 179 3.07 11.95 -3.52
C ALA A 179 4.05 12.21 -2.35
N LEU A 180 3.92 13.34 -1.65
CA LEU A 180 4.72 13.62 -0.45
C LEU A 180 4.36 12.68 0.71
N ASP A 181 3.08 12.38 0.92
CA ASP A 181 2.64 11.44 1.96
C ASP A 181 3.13 10.01 1.69
N LEU A 182 3.22 9.62 0.41
CA LEU A 182 3.72 8.32 -0.03
C LEU A 182 5.18 8.08 0.36
N LEU A 183 5.98 9.12 0.61
CA LEU A 183 7.34 9.00 1.14
C LEU A 183 7.38 8.29 2.49
N ASN A 184 6.35 8.48 3.34
CA ASN A 184 6.27 7.83 4.65
C ASN A 184 6.05 6.31 4.57
N PHE A 185 5.62 5.80 3.40
CA PHE A 185 5.43 4.38 3.15
C PHE A 185 6.66 3.71 2.56
N MET A 186 7.69 4.48 2.24
CA MET A 186 8.99 3.93 1.84
C MET A 186 9.58 3.18 3.04
N LYS A 187 10.00 1.93 2.81
CA LYS A 187 10.65 1.10 3.85
C LYS A 187 12.11 1.51 4.09
N LYS A 188 12.39 2.82 4.05
CA LYS A 188 13.70 3.45 4.16
C LYS A 188 13.65 4.52 5.25
N ALA A 189 14.81 4.88 5.80
CA ALA A 189 14.88 5.96 6.78
C ALA A 189 14.57 7.30 6.12
N ILE A 190 14.08 8.27 6.89
CA ILE A 190 13.79 9.63 6.39
C ILE A 190 15.06 10.30 5.83
N ASP A 191 16.21 10.02 6.45
CA ASP A 191 17.52 10.54 6.04
C ASP A 191 18.16 9.75 4.87
N ASP A 192 17.43 8.79 4.29
CA ASP A 192 17.93 8.04 3.15
C ASP A 192 18.05 8.96 1.93
N PRO A 193 19.21 8.97 1.24
CA PRO A 193 19.42 9.82 0.06
C PRO A 193 18.36 9.63 -1.03
N GLU A 194 17.79 8.43 -1.17
CA GLU A 194 16.74 8.16 -2.16
C GLU A 194 15.42 8.84 -1.78
N VAL A 195 15.06 8.82 -0.49
CA VAL A 195 13.86 9.51 0.02
C VAL A 195 14.03 11.02 -0.15
N PHE A 196 15.21 11.55 0.19
CA PHE A 196 15.53 12.96 0.00
C PHE A 196 15.44 13.35 -1.48
N ASN A 197 16.06 12.60 -2.38
CA ASN A 197 16.03 12.89 -3.82
C ASN A 197 14.60 12.83 -4.39
N LEU A 198 13.79 11.84 -3.99
CA LEU A 198 12.38 11.77 -4.40
C LEU A 198 11.57 12.95 -3.87
N ARG A 199 11.80 13.36 -2.62
CA ARG A 199 11.17 14.56 -2.07
C ARG A 199 11.52 15.80 -2.88
N MET A 200 12.79 15.99 -3.23
CA MET A 200 13.23 17.10 -4.09
C MET A 200 12.59 17.03 -5.47
N HIS A 201 12.50 15.83 -6.04
CA HIS A 201 11.88 15.58 -7.33
C HIS A 201 10.38 15.98 -7.33
N ILE A 202 9.62 15.58 -6.31
CA ILE A 202 8.20 15.93 -6.17
C ILE A 202 8.03 17.46 -6.12
N TRP A 203 8.85 18.16 -5.33
CA TRP A 203 8.79 19.62 -5.22
C TRP A 203 9.21 20.31 -6.52
N ALA A 204 10.23 19.82 -7.22
CA ALA A 204 10.63 20.34 -8.52
C ALA A 204 9.50 20.18 -9.55
N LYS A 205 8.86 19.02 -9.60
CA LYS A 205 7.71 18.77 -10.48
C LYS A 205 6.51 19.64 -10.12
N ALA A 206 6.23 19.89 -8.85
CA ALA A 206 5.18 20.80 -8.42
C ALA A 206 5.44 22.23 -8.92
N ILE A 207 6.67 22.72 -8.78
CA ILE A 207 7.09 24.04 -9.27
C ILE A 207 6.96 24.12 -10.80
N LEU A 208 7.39 23.09 -11.53
CA LEU A 208 7.35 23.08 -12.99
C LEU A 208 5.92 23.09 -13.56
N ARG A 209 4.89 22.83 -12.75
CA ARG A 209 3.49 22.95 -13.18
C ARG A 209 3.00 24.40 -13.22
N ASP A 210 3.57 25.27 -12.41
CA ASP A 210 3.21 26.68 -12.38
C ASP A 210 3.89 27.42 -13.55
N ASN A 211 3.17 28.35 -14.19
CA ASN A 211 3.71 29.14 -15.28
C ASN A 211 4.39 30.42 -14.75
N TRP A 212 5.69 30.31 -14.47
CA TRP A 212 6.47 31.38 -13.85
C TRP A 212 6.67 32.65 -14.69
N ASP A 213 6.57 32.53 -16.01
CA ASP A 213 6.76 33.67 -16.92
C ASP A 213 5.50 34.53 -17.06
N ALA A 214 4.34 34.01 -16.67
CA ALA A 214 3.05 34.69 -16.79
C ALA A 214 2.63 35.46 -15.52
N PHE A 215 3.45 35.47 -14.47
CA PHE A 215 3.08 36.11 -13.20
C PHE A 215 3.04 37.64 -13.29
N ASP A 216 1.97 38.21 -12.73
CA ASP A 216 1.84 39.65 -12.60
C ASP A 216 2.80 40.18 -11.51
N CYS A 217 3.90 40.80 -11.95
CA CYS A 217 4.88 41.43 -11.07
C CYS A 217 4.31 42.56 -10.20
N ASN A 218 3.08 43.05 -10.47
CA ASN A 218 2.46 44.11 -9.68
C ASN A 218 1.89 43.59 -8.34
N ASN A 219 1.41 42.35 -8.28
CA ASN A 219 0.85 41.72 -7.06
C ASN A 219 1.51 40.37 -6.77
N PRO A 220 2.80 40.36 -6.40
CA PRO A 220 3.58 39.14 -6.33
C PRO A 220 3.09 38.15 -5.25
N LEU A 221 2.47 38.66 -4.19
CA LEU A 221 1.94 37.84 -3.09
C LEU A 221 0.64 37.13 -3.44
N GLU A 222 -0.25 37.75 -4.22
CA GLU A 222 -1.51 37.12 -4.64
C GLU A 222 -1.23 36.04 -5.68
N ALA A 223 -0.39 36.38 -6.67
CA ALA A 223 0.14 35.44 -7.65
C ALA A 223 0.80 34.21 -7.00
N PHE A 224 1.60 34.41 -5.95
CA PHE A 224 2.26 33.32 -5.24
C PHE A 224 1.26 32.38 -4.54
N LYS A 225 0.15 32.91 -4.00
CA LYS A 225 -0.87 32.09 -3.33
C LYS A 225 -1.64 31.16 -4.28
N GLU A 226 -1.69 31.52 -5.56
CA GLU A 226 -2.35 30.70 -6.58
C GLU A 226 -1.47 29.54 -7.08
N THR A 227 -0.19 29.50 -6.71
CA THR A 227 0.73 28.44 -7.12
C THR A 227 0.41 27.11 -6.46
N ILE A 228 0.63 26.02 -7.20
CA ILE A 228 0.52 24.66 -6.65
C ILE A 228 1.51 24.50 -5.48
N PHE A 229 2.72 25.04 -5.63
CA PHE A 229 3.73 25.03 -4.57
C PHE A 229 3.20 25.56 -3.23
N PHE A 230 2.60 26.75 -3.23
CA PHE A 230 2.10 27.35 -1.99
C PHE A 230 0.85 26.65 -1.46
N GLN A 231 -0.06 26.24 -2.34
CA GLN A 231 -1.28 25.54 -1.94
C GLN A 231 -0.96 24.20 -1.27
N ILE A 232 0.10 23.48 -1.68
CA ILE A 232 0.54 22.26 -0.99
C ILE A 232 0.91 22.57 0.47
N ILE A 233 1.59 23.70 0.70
CA ILE A 233 2.04 24.14 2.03
C ILE A 233 0.84 24.57 2.87
N GLU A 234 -0.12 25.30 2.31
CA GLU A 234 -1.37 25.65 3.01
C GLU A 234 -2.14 24.40 3.43
N VAL A 235 -2.31 23.43 2.53
CA VAL A 235 -2.97 22.16 2.83
C VAL A 235 -2.22 21.39 3.93
N ALA A 236 -0.89 21.38 3.90
CA ALA A 236 -0.09 20.74 4.94
C ALA A 236 -0.21 21.46 6.30
N PHE A 237 -0.27 22.79 6.29
CA PHE A 237 -0.47 23.61 7.49
C PHE A 237 -1.83 23.35 8.15
N ASP A 238 -2.89 23.33 7.34
CA ASP A 238 -4.26 23.07 7.81
C ASP A 238 -4.41 21.66 8.41
N GLN A 239 -3.59 20.70 7.95
CA GLN A 239 -3.51 19.35 8.50
C GLN A 239 -2.65 19.24 9.77
N GLY A 240 -2.05 20.35 10.23
CA GLY A 240 -1.22 20.40 11.43
C GLY A 240 0.17 19.80 11.26
N ILE A 241 0.68 19.71 10.03
CA ILE A 241 2.04 19.22 9.76
C ILE A 241 3.05 20.32 10.11
N GLU A 242 4.14 19.94 10.78
CA GLU A 242 5.24 20.87 11.06
C GLU A 242 5.94 21.27 9.75
N ILE A 243 5.72 22.51 9.31
CA ILE A 243 6.21 22.98 8.00
C ILE A 243 7.74 22.98 7.93
N HIS A 244 8.44 23.17 9.05
CA HIS A 244 9.91 23.14 9.09
C HIS A 244 10.47 21.82 8.56
N ASP A 245 9.85 20.70 8.92
CA ASP A 245 10.29 19.37 8.51
C ASP A 245 9.69 18.96 7.16
N PHE A 246 8.62 19.63 6.73
CA PHE A 246 7.91 19.38 5.47
C PHE A 246 8.47 20.17 4.27
N LEU A 247 9.02 21.35 4.48
CA LEU A 247 9.59 22.18 3.42
C LEU A 247 11.09 21.87 3.21
N PRO A 248 11.55 21.58 1.98
CA PRO A 248 12.97 21.41 1.73
C PRO A 248 13.72 22.74 1.82
N PRO A 249 15.01 22.74 2.18
CA PRO A 249 15.84 23.94 2.14
C PRO A 249 15.85 24.56 0.75
N LEU A 250 15.64 25.89 0.68
CA LEU A 250 15.59 26.62 -0.59
C LEU A 250 16.87 26.43 -1.43
N GLU A 251 18.03 26.40 -0.78
CA GLU A 251 19.30 26.21 -1.47
C GLU A 251 19.39 24.86 -2.17
N ASP A 252 18.83 23.82 -1.58
CA ASP A 252 18.87 22.47 -2.14
C ASP A 252 17.83 22.31 -3.25
N LEU A 253 16.68 22.98 -3.12
CA LEU A 253 15.68 23.06 -4.18
C LEU A 253 16.23 23.73 -5.43
N LEU A 254 16.92 24.86 -5.28
CA LEU A 254 17.55 25.57 -6.40
C LEU A 254 18.73 24.82 -7.05
N LYS A 255 19.32 23.82 -6.37
CA LYS A 255 20.38 22.96 -6.93
C LYS A 255 19.83 21.76 -7.72
N THR A 256 18.51 21.54 -7.69
CA THR A 256 17.89 20.39 -8.36
C THR A 256 18.05 20.54 -9.88
N PRO A 257 18.56 19.52 -10.60
CA PRO A 257 18.88 19.65 -12.03
C PRO A 257 17.66 19.97 -12.89
N GLU A 258 16.47 19.55 -12.45
CA GLU A 258 15.18 19.80 -13.12
C GLU A 258 14.77 21.27 -13.12
N LEU A 259 15.26 22.05 -12.15
CA LEU A 259 14.93 23.47 -12.02
C LEU A 259 16.02 24.38 -12.60
N ASN A 260 17.06 23.85 -13.24
CA ASN A 260 18.20 24.65 -13.71
C ASN A 260 17.77 25.83 -14.60
N ASP A 261 16.88 25.59 -15.57
CA ASP A 261 16.41 26.64 -16.49
C ASP A 261 15.64 27.75 -15.76
N LEU A 262 14.80 27.37 -14.78
CA LEU A 262 14.07 28.32 -13.93
C LEU A 262 14.98 29.01 -12.91
N ALA A 263 15.99 28.31 -12.41
CA ALA A 263 16.96 28.84 -11.46
C ALA A 263 17.82 29.93 -12.10
N GLU A 264 18.01 29.95 -13.41
CA GLU A 264 18.66 31.07 -14.11
C GLU A 264 17.77 32.33 -14.17
N ASN A 265 16.45 32.20 -14.01
CA ASN A 265 15.51 33.31 -14.03
C ASN A 265 15.54 34.11 -12.70
N PRO A 266 15.94 35.39 -12.70
CA PRO A 266 16.02 36.21 -11.50
C PRO A 266 14.66 36.48 -10.87
N ASN A 267 13.58 36.54 -11.66
CA ASN A 267 12.23 36.74 -11.16
C ASN A 267 11.79 35.52 -10.35
N PHE A 268 11.95 34.31 -10.90
CA PHE A 268 11.63 33.07 -10.20
C PHE A 268 12.36 32.96 -8.86
N LYS A 269 13.67 33.24 -8.82
CA LYS A 269 14.45 33.26 -7.58
C LYS A 269 13.90 34.25 -6.56
N PHE A 270 13.55 35.47 -7.00
CA PHE A 270 12.96 36.47 -6.13
C PHE A 270 11.61 36.04 -5.57
N PHE A 271 10.72 35.51 -6.41
CA PHE A 271 9.40 35.01 -6.01
C PHE A 271 9.52 33.88 -5.00
N LEU A 272 10.38 32.90 -5.26
CA LEU A 272 10.57 31.76 -4.38
C LEU A 272 11.17 32.19 -3.03
N GLN A 273 12.15 33.09 -3.03
CA GLN A 273 12.71 33.67 -1.80
C GLN A 273 11.65 34.43 -0.99
N ALA A 274 10.90 35.32 -1.63
CA ALA A 274 9.82 36.07 -1.00
C ALA A 274 8.72 35.14 -0.44
N GLY A 275 8.41 34.05 -1.17
CA GLY A 275 7.49 33.01 -0.76
C GLY A 275 7.95 32.28 0.51
N TYR A 276 9.20 31.81 0.53
CA TYR A 276 9.81 31.17 1.70
C TYR A 276 9.83 32.10 2.92
N GLU A 277 10.19 33.38 2.74
CA GLU A 277 10.14 34.36 3.83
C GLU A 277 8.72 34.58 4.37
N HIS A 278 7.73 34.63 3.48
CA HIS A 278 6.33 34.78 3.87
C HIS A 278 5.83 33.57 4.66
N ILE A 279 6.17 32.36 4.21
CA ILE A 279 5.85 31.11 4.92
C ILE A 279 6.48 31.11 6.31
N LEU A 280 7.77 31.47 6.43
CA LEU A 280 8.46 31.55 7.72
C LEU A 280 7.84 32.57 8.66
N LYS A 281 7.35 33.71 8.16
CA LYS A 281 6.64 34.72 8.95
C LYS A 281 5.26 34.27 9.43
N ILE A 282 4.59 33.38 8.70
CA ILE A 282 3.29 32.81 9.11
C ILE A 282 3.49 31.76 10.20
N ILE A 283 4.62 31.05 10.18
CA ILE A 283 4.93 29.98 11.13
C ILE A 283 5.52 30.51 12.45
N SER A 284 6.16 31.69 12.43
CA SER A 284 6.76 32.34 13.62
C SER A 284 5.74 33.02 14.52
#